data_AF-A0AAU4BXH8-F1
#
_entry.id   AF-A0AAU4BXH8-F1
#
_cell.length_a   1.000
_cell.length_b   1.000
_cell.length_c   1.000
_cell.angle_alpha   90.00
_cell.angle_beta   90.00
_cell.angle_gamma   90.00
#
_symmetry.space_group_name_H-M   'P 1'
#
loop_
_entity.id
_entity.type
_entity.pdbx_description
1 polymer ?
#
loop_
_entity_poly.entity_id
_entity_poly.type
_entity_poly.pdbx_seq_one_letter_code
_entity_poly.pdbx_strand_id
1 'polypeptide(L)'
;MGNATHFDGLGSPYGGCGLPQRELDSQDFVALNVFNTPGDYSGSYPRPVPDSREPIKGAFDNGRNCGRWVKVTIGDYCSGTNDGAPGQPFCRNGSWVADKYNGATLTMLVADSCADSNAWCRDDPNHLDLATDSLNRFRIGGTPVGAMYPDRWNNRHVSWSFVTAPDYSGDIRIGFLRGAQRYWPAIAVSHLPNGVHGIQYLANGTWTDATMNSDMGQSYVIGATASGGSDFTVRIRDAADAWLGGGRTYSFSLPSGCAGGCSQDYTAVPYTTDTSGGTPPPTPAPSPSGDTACTAQWKLTGSWQGGYQTDVTVTNRGSRPVTSWSVHHTMPGGVTVANRWNAVVDPSRPATTVHNASYNGSLAPGASTTWGMTLNGDDRDLGTLLCTAS
;
A
#
# COMPACT_ATOMS: atom_id res chain seq x y z
N MET A 1 24.59 -9.88 0.12
CA MET A 1 24.21 -10.79 -0.98
C MET A 1 23.52 -11.99 -0.34
N GLY A 2 22.52 -12.54 -1.00
CA GLY A 2 21.78 -13.72 -0.60
C GLY A 2 21.43 -14.57 -1.82
N ASN A 3 20.55 -15.53 -1.64
CA ASN A 3 20.06 -16.48 -2.63
C ASN A 3 18.56 -16.32 -2.77
N ALA A 4 18.05 -16.56 -3.97
CA ALA A 4 16.63 -16.50 -4.26
C ALA A 4 16.12 -17.80 -4.89
N THR A 5 14.95 -18.22 -4.41
CA THR A 5 14.06 -19.23 -5.02
C THR A 5 12.84 -18.52 -5.62
N HIS A 6 11.81 -19.28 -5.99
CA HIS A 6 10.54 -18.73 -6.41
C HIS A 6 9.34 -19.58 -5.96
N PHE A 7 8.15 -18.95 -5.94
CA PHE A 7 6.88 -19.57 -5.59
C PHE A 7 5.72 -19.00 -6.41
N ASP A 8 4.65 -19.78 -6.57
CA ASP A 8 3.59 -19.47 -7.54
C ASP A 8 2.53 -18.48 -7.05
N GLY A 9 2.43 -18.24 -5.75
CA GLY A 9 1.47 -17.30 -5.19
C GLY A 9 1.36 -17.38 -3.68
N LEU A 10 0.66 -16.41 -3.10
CA LEU A 10 0.46 -16.38 -1.64
C LEU A 10 -0.33 -17.61 -1.15
N GLY A 11 -0.12 -17.96 0.12
CA GLY A 11 -1.02 -18.85 0.85
C GLY A 11 -2.49 -18.39 0.74
N SER A 12 -3.43 -19.33 0.68
CA SER A 12 -4.86 -19.03 0.64
C SER A 12 -5.50 -19.25 2.02
N PRO A 13 -6.28 -18.30 2.55
CA PRO A 13 -6.73 -17.06 1.89
C PRO A 13 -5.74 -15.88 2.00
N TYR A 14 -4.69 -15.99 2.81
CA TYR A 14 -3.71 -14.92 3.05
C TYR A 14 -2.28 -15.46 2.96
N GLY A 15 -1.37 -14.66 2.42
CA GLY A 15 0.06 -14.85 2.64
C GLY A 15 0.45 -14.53 4.08
N GLY A 16 1.73 -14.72 4.41
CA GLY A 16 2.33 -14.47 5.71
C GLY A 16 2.12 -13.04 6.22
N CYS A 17 1.82 -12.06 5.37
CA CYS A 17 1.51 -10.70 5.79
C CYS A 17 0.03 -10.44 6.15
N GLY A 18 -0.88 -11.39 5.92
CA GLY A 18 -2.28 -11.27 6.31
C GLY A 18 -3.18 -10.50 5.33
N LEU A 19 -2.78 -10.42 4.06
CA LEU A 19 -3.60 -9.90 2.97
C LEU A 19 -3.86 -10.96 1.90
N PRO A 20 -5.05 -10.97 1.27
CA PRO A 20 -5.27 -11.76 0.08
C PRO A 20 -4.50 -11.17 -1.10
N GLN A 21 -3.95 -12.02 -1.97
CA GLN A 21 -3.07 -11.60 -3.06
C GLN A 21 -3.68 -10.53 -3.99
N ARG A 22 -5.01 -10.60 -4.21
CA ARG A 22 -5.75 -9.63 -5.04
C ARG A 22 -5.77 -8.20 -4.49
N GLU A 23 -5.49 -8.02 -3.20
CA GLU A 23 -5.51 -6.73 -2.52
C GLU A 23 -4.09 -6.12 -2.37
N LEU A 24 -3.06 -6.81 -2.87
CA LEU A 24 -1.70 -6.29 -2.87
C LEU A 24 -1.55 -5.09 -3.81
N ASP A 25 -0.67 -4.16 -3.46
CA ASP A 25 -0.32 -3.01 -4.32
C ASP A 25 0.45 -3.41 -5.57
N SER A 26 1.07 -4.58 -5.57
CA SER A 26 1.81 -5.13 -6.70
C SER A 26 1.68 -6.64 -6.74
N GLN A 27 1.62 -7.17 -7.96
CA GLN A 27 1.80 -8.60 -8.22
C GLN A 27 3.28 -8.95 -8.42
N ASP A 28 4.19 -7.97 -8.26
CA ASP A 28 5.61 -8.20 -8.05
C ASP A 28 5.90 -8.22 -6.56
N PHE A 29 5.93 -9.42 -5.97
CA PHE A 29 6.06 -9.61 -4.54
C PHE A 29 7.03 -10.73 -4.16
N VAL A 30 7.48 -10.68 -2.90
CA VAL A 30 8.43 -11.62 -2.32
C VAL A 30 7.99 -12.11 -0.95
N ALA A 31 8.47 -13.28 -0.58
CA ALA A 31 8.50 -13.79 0.79
C ALA A 31 9.87 -13.54 1.42
N LEU A 32 9.89 -13.12 2.69
CA LEU A 32 11.12 -13.01 3.48
C LEU A 32 11.29 -14.25 4.37
N ASN A 33 12.53 -14.67 4.61
CA ASN A 33 12.80 -15.78 5.52
C ASN A 33 12.30 -15.47 6.94
N VAL A 34 11.59 -16.43 7.55
CA VAL A 34 11.09 -16.31 8.93
C VAL A 34 12.18 -16.65 9.93
N PHE A 35 13.03 -17.61 9.60
CA PHE A 35 14.07 -18.11 10.48
C PHE A 35 15.46 -17.92 9.89
N ASN A 36 16.43 -17.73 10.76
CA ASN A 36 17.86 -17.79 10.47
C ASN A 36 18.45 -18.89 11.35
N THR A 37 18.41 -20.13 10.85
CA THR A 37 18.80 -21.34 11.60
C THR A 37 19.67 -22.24 10.74
N PRO A 38 20.82 -21.74 10.23
CA PRO A 38 21.65 -22.52 9.33
C PRO A 38 22.09 -23.84 9.97
N GLY A 39 21.82 -24.95 9.29
CA GLY A 39 22.23 -26.28 9.73
C GLY A 39 21.38 -26.93 10.82
N ASP A 40 20.36 -26.26 11.36
CA ASP A 40 19.35 -26.88 12.23
C ASP A 40 18.08 -27.07 11.41
N TYR A 41 17.68 -28.32 11.13
CA TYR A 41 16.43 -28.63 10.41
C TYR A 41 15.44 -29.42 11.27
N SER A 42 15.79 -29.62 12.53
CA SER A 42 15.09 -30.51 13.47
C SER A 42 13.98 -29.82 14.25
N GLY A 43 14.08 -28.49 14.39
CA GLY A 43 13.17 -27.68 15.19
C GLY A 43 11.94 -27.21 14.43
N SER A 44 10.76 -27.40 15.04
CA SER A 44 9.64 -26.49 14.85
C SER A 44 9.83 -25.31 15.80
N TYR A 45 9.95 -24.10 15.26
CA TYR A 45 10.09 -22.89 16.06
C TYR A 45 8.75 -22.17 16.18
N PRO A 46 8.46 -21.57 17.34
CA PRO A 46 7.25 -20.80 17.50
C PRO A 46 7.23 -19.60 16.55
N ARG A 47 6.03 -19.29 16.06
CA ARG A 47 5.69 -18.05 15.38
C ARG A 47 4.59 -17.35 16.18
N PRO A 48 4.75 -16.07 16.56
CA PRO A 48 5.95 -15.24 16.43
C PRO A 48 7.18 -15.81 17.17
N VAL A 49 8.39 -15.48 16.70
CA VAL A 49 9.64 -15.79 17.38
C VAL A 49 9.72 -14.95 18.67
N PRO A 50 9.83 -15.56 19.87
CA PRO A 50 9.89 -14.81 21.11
C PRO A 50 11.23 -14.08 21.26
N ASP A 51 11.26 -12.99 22.02
CA ASP A 51 12.48 -12.21 22.28
C ASP A 51 13.62 -13.05 22.87
N SER A 52 13.29 -14.09 23.64
CA SER A 52 14.28 -15.04 24.18
C SER A 52 14.99 -15.89 23.12
N ARG A 53 14.51 -15.85 21.87
CA ARG A 53 15.08 -16.52 20.70
C ARG A 53 15.33 -15.54 19.56
N GLU A 54 15.66 -14.28 19.86
CA GLU A 54 15.98 -13.27 18.84
C GLU A 54 17.01 -13.72 17.79
N PRO A 55 18.08 -14.48 18.11
CA PRO A 55 19.10 -14.83 17.13
C PRO A 55 18.62 -15.71 15.96
N ILE A 56 17.49 -16.41 16.12
CA ILE A 56 16.93 -17.25 15.05
C ILE A 56 15.94 -16.50 14.16
N LYS A 57 15.68 -15.22 14.43
CA LYS A 57 14.68 -14.43 13.71
C LYS A 57 15.25 -14.00 12.36
N GLY A 58 14.52 -14.32 11.29
CA GLY A 58 14.86 -13.95 9.92
C GLY A 58 14.40 -12.54 9.53
N ALA A 59 14.60 -12.19 8.25
CA ALA A 59 14.26 -10.86 7.74
C ALA A 59 12.75 -10.56 7.74
N PHE A 60 11.89 -11.56 7.86
CA PHE A 60 10.46 -11.34 8.06
C PHE A 60 10.15 -10.56 9.36
N ASP A 61 11.02 -10.68 10.37
CA ASP A 61 10.95 -9.98 11.67
C ASP A 61 9.57 -10.03 12.33
N ASN A 62 9.01 -11.23 12.46
CA ASN A 62 7.65 -11.44 13.00
C ASN A 62 6.59 -10.54 12.34
N GLY A 63 6.68 -10.34 11.02
CA GLY A 63 5.74 -9.55 10.24
C GLY A 63 6.06 -8.05 10.17
N ARG A 64 7.04 -7.55 10.92
CA ARG A 64 7.34 -6.10 10.97
C ARG A 64 7.86 -5.52 9.65
N ASN A 65 8.28 -6.37 8.71
CA ASN A 65 8.68 -5.95 7.37
C ASN A 65 7.58 -6.12 6.31
N CYS A 66 6.37 -6.52 6.68
CA CYS A 66 5.26 -6.64 5.75
C CYS A 66 4.80 -5.30 5.18
N GLY A 67 4.43 -5.31 3.90
CA GLY A 67 4.01 -4.11 3.17
C GLY A 67 5.15 -3.14 2.85
N ARG A 68 6.40 -3.45 3.23
CA ARG A 68 7.59 -2.74 2.76
C ARG A 68 7.94 -3.17 1.34
N TRP A 69 8.75 -2.36 0.67
CA TRP A 69 9.23 -2.67 -0.67
C TRP A 69 10.72 -2.98 -0.64
N VAL A 70 11.16 -3.89 -1.51
CA VAL A 70 12.57 -4.24 -1.69
C VAL A 70 12.96 -4.02 -3.15
N LYS A 71 14.14 -3.43 -3.37
CA LYS A 71 14.77 -3.43 -4.69
C LYS A 71 15.69 -4.64 -4.77
N VAL A 72 15.35 -5.58 -5.65
CA VAL A 72 16.11 -6.81 -5.89
C VAL A 72 16.99 -6.63 -7.11
N THR A 73 18.24 -7.10 -7.05
CA THR A 73 19.19 -7.16 -8.17
C THR A 73 19.64 -8.60 -8.39
N ILE A 74 19.49 -9.08 -9.62
CA ILE A 74 19.84 -10.44 -10.05
C ILE A 74 21.36 -10.60 -10.18
N GLY A 75 21.89 -11.70 -9.63
CA GLY A 75 23.25 -12.18 -9.83
C GLY A 75 23.28 -13.53 -10.54
N ASP A 76 24.38 -14.27 -10.38
CA ASP A 76 24.63 -15.57 -11.04
C ASP A 76 23.52 -16.59 -10.77
N TYR A 77 23.25 -17.48 -11.72
CA TYR A 77 22.35 -18.62 -11.51
C TYR A 77 23.10 -19.91 -11.24
N CYS A 78 22.45 -20.81 -10.51
CA CYS A 78 22.96 -22.15 -10.30
C CYS A 78 22.70 -23.05 -11.51
N SER A 79 23.76 -23.60 -12.11
CA SER A 79 23.67 -24.58 -13.19
C SER A 79 23.44 -26.03 -12.72
N GLY A 80 23.41 -26.24 -11.40
CA GLY A 80 23.32 -27.56 -10.77
C GLY A 80 21.92 -27.92 -10.27
N THR A 81 21.86 -28.82 -9.30
CA THR A 81 20.64 -29.21 -8.61
C THR A 81 20.22 -28.16 -7.60
N ASN A 82 18.91 -27.88 -7.59
CA ASN A 82 18.23 -27.07 -6.60
C ASN A 82 17.16 -27.92 -5.91
N ASP A 83 17.42 -28.36 -4.68
CA ASP A 83 16.51 -29.26 -3.94
C ASP A 83 16.29 -28.90 -2.46
N GLY A 84 17.01 -27.90 -1.95
CA GLY A 84 16.85 -27.42 -0.58
C GLY A 84 17.23 -28.47 0.46
N ALA A 85 18.06 -29.44 0.04
CA ALA A 85 18.45 -30.56 0.88
C ALA A 85 19.17 -30.07 2.15
N PRO A 86 18.80 -30.58 3.34
CA PRO A 86 19.45 -30.25 4.60
C PRO A 86 20.98 -30.36 4.54
N GLY A 87 21.67 -29.29 4.96
CA GLY A 87 23.12 -29.21 5.04
C GLY A 87 23.85 -29.17 3.70
N GLN A 88 23.13 -29.02 2.59
CA GLN A 88 23.69 -28.94 1.24
C GLN A 88 23.83 -27.49 0.76
N PRO A 89 24.80 -27.19 -0.13
CA PRO A 89 24.90 -25.87 -0.73
C PRO A 89 23.70 -25.57 -1.63
N PHE A 90 23.31 -24.29 -1.72
CA PHE A 90 22.24 -23.79 -2.61
C PHE A 90 22.45 -24.12 -4.09
N CYS A 91 23.70 -24.34 -4.50
CA CYS A 91 24.05 -24.86 -5.81
C CYS A 91 24.83 -26.16 -5.69
N ARG A 92 24.12 -27.29 -5.72
CA ARG A 92 24.71 -28.62 -5.56
C ARG A 92 25.01 -29.24 -6.93
N ASN A 93 26.14 -29.93 -7.07
CA ASN A 93 26.53 -30.60 -8.31
C ASN A 93 26.55 -29.67 -9.55
N GLY A 94 26.90 -28.40 -9.37
CA GLY A 94 26.96 -27.43 -10.45
C GLY A 94 27.86 -26.25 -10.10
N SER A 95 27.65 -25.13 -10.77
CA SER A 95 28.39 -23.91 -10.51
C SER A 95 27.49 -22.69 -10.62
N TRP A 96 27.91 -21.61 -9.97
CA TRP A 96 27.31 -20.30 -10.18
C TRP A 96 27.82 -19.74 -11.51
N VAL A 97 26.89 -19.41 -12.40
CA VAL A 97 27.18 -18.97 -13.76
C VAL A 97 26.61 -17.56 -13.96
N ALA A 98 27.49 -16.62 -14.30
CA ALA A 98 27.10 -15.29 -14.73
C ALA A 98 26.44 -15.34 -16.10
N ASP A 99 25.44 -14.49 -16.32
CA ASP A 99 24.79 -14.37 -17.62
C ASP A 99 24.24 -12.97 -17.91
N LYS A 100 23.52 -12.85 -19.03
CA LYS A 100 22.97 -11.57 -19.50
C LYS A 100 21.92 -10.96 -18.57
N TYR A 101 21.42 -11.70 -17.57
CA TYR A 101 20.43 -11.20 -16.61
C TYR A 101 21.08 -10.60 -15.35
N ASN A 102 22.39 -10.84 -15.14
CA ASN A 102 23.13 -10.25 -14.03
C ASN A 102 23.05 -8.72 -14.07
N GLY A 103 22.76 -8.11 -12.91
CA GLY A 103 22.54 -6.67 -12.76
C GLY A 103 21.12 -6.20 -13.07
N ALA A 104 20.23 -7.08 -13.52
CA ALA A 104 18.82 -6.73 -13.71
C ALA A 104 18.14 -6.45 -12.36
N THR A 105 17.27 -5.45 -12.33
CA THR A 105 16.58 -5.03 -11.09
C THR A 105 15.06 -5.05 -11.22
N LEU A 106 14.39 -5.31 -10.10
CA LEU A 106 12.94 -5.18 -9.93
C LEU A 106 12.64 -4.70 -8.50
N THR A 107 11.67 -3.80 -8.35
CA THR A 107 11.16 -3.39 -7.04
C THR A 107 9.92 -4.22 -6.71
N MET A 108 9.91 -4.88 -5.56
CA MET A 108 8.93 -5.90 -5.20
C MET A 108 8.36 -5.65 -3.80
N LEU A 109 7.10 -5.98 -3.60
CA LEU A 109 6.39 -5.85 -2.33
C LEU A 109 6.67 -7.05 -1.41
N VAL A 110 6.95 -6.80 -0.13
CA VAL A 110 7.00 -7.87 0.88
C VAL A 110 5.56 -8.24 1.25
N ALA A 111 5.12 -9.42 0.81
CA ALA A 111 3.74 -9.88 0.95
C ALA A 111 3.60 -11.24 1.66
N ASP A 112 4.69 -11.98 1.80
CA ASP A 112 4.68 -13.31 2.40
C ASP A 112 5.90 -13.56 3.30
N SER A 113 5.91 -14.73 3.91
CA SER A 113 6.93 -15.24 4.81
C SER A 113 7.36 -16.62 4.31
N CYS A 114 8.66 -16.86 4.13
CA CYS A 114 9.15 -18.19 3.86
C CYS A 114 9.60 -18.87 5.16
N ALA A 115 8.85 -19.89 5.57
CA ALA A 115 9.10 -20.68 6.78
C ALA A 115 9.23 -22.18 6.49
N ASP A 116 9.56 -22.52 5.24
CA ASP A 116 9.68 -23.89 4.81
C ASP A 116 10.68 -24.67 5.65
N SER A 117 10.46 -25.98 5.77
CA SER A 117 11.36 -26.88 6.49
C SER A 117 12.67 -27.15 5.75
N ASN A 118 12.75 -26.77 4.47
CA ASN A 118 13.93 -26.93 3.65
C ASN A 118 15.03 -25.91 4.02
N ALA A 119 16.23 -26.13 3.48
CA ALA A 119 17.39 -25.30 3.76
C ALA A 119 17.29 -23.88 3.21
N TRP A 120 16.54 -23.65 2.12
CA TRP A 120 16.58 -22.37 1.42
C TRP A 120 16.15 -21.21 2.30
N CYS A 121 15.02 -21.36 2.97
CA CYS A 121 14.44 -20.30 3.79
C CYS A 121 15.05 -20.19 5.19
N ARG A 122 16.09 -20.96 5.48
CA ARG A 122 16.64 -21.12 6.84
C ARG A 122 18.14 -20.90 6.93
N ASP A 123 18.87 -21.28 5.89
CA ASP A 123 20.33 -21.25 5.89
C ASP A 123 20.92 -19.93 5.40
N ASP A 124 20.12 -19.13 4.68
CA ASP A 124 20.52 -17.82 4.21
C ASP A 124 19.67 -16.72 4.87
N PRO A 125 20.26 -15.89 5.75
CA PRO A 125 19.54 -14.79 6.41
C PRO A 125 19.06 -13.70 5.44
N ASN A 126 19.56 -13.69 4.19
CA ASN A 126 19.17 -12.77 3.13
C ASN A 126 18.36 -13.46 2.02
N HIS A 127 17.80 -14.65 2.30
CA HIS A 127 17.02 -15.38 1.34
C HIS A 127 15.74 -14.63 0.95
N LEU A 128 15.41 -14.65 -0.34
CA LEU A 128 14.14 -14.18 -0.86
C LEU A 128 13.46 -15.29 -1.65
N ASP A 129 12.16 -15.45 -1.45
CA ASP A 129 11.35 -16.28 -2.34
C ASP A 129 10.52 -15.36 -3.25
N LEU A 130 10.74 -15.39 -4.55
CA LEU A 130 10.14 -14.43 -5.49
C LEU A 130 8.89 -15.01 -6.15
N ALA A 131 7.87 -14.18 -6.38
CA ALA A 131 6.73 -14.62 -7.19
C ALA A 131 7.19 -15.05 -8.60
N THR A 132 6.83 -16.26 -9.03
CA THR A 132 7.21 -16.84 -10.33
C THR A 132 6.85 -15.91 -11.49
N ASP A 133 5.68 -15.27 -11.42
CA ASP A 133 5.17 -14.35 -12.46
C ASP A 133 6.00 -13.06 -12.62
N SER A 134 6.83 -12.72 -11.63
CA SER A 134 7.70 -11.54 -11.65
C SER A 134 9.03 -11.77 -12.33
N LEU A 135 9.45 -13.04 -12.46
CA LEU A 135 10.81 -13.38 -12.88
C LEU A 135 11.16 -12.84 -14.28
N ASN A 136 10.18 -12.72 -15.18
CA ASN A 136 10.39 -12.18 -16.52
C ASN A 136 10.24 -10.65 -16.63
N ARG A 137 10.02 -9.95 -15.52
CA ARG A 137 9.77 -8.48 -15.47
C ARG A 137 10.98 -7.65 -15.06
N PHE A 138 12.09 -8.30 -14.70
CA PHE A 138 13.35 -7.62 -14.36
C PHE A 138 13.88 -6.77 -15.52
N ARG A 139 14.62 -5.70 -15.19
CA ARG A 139 15.11 -4.71 -16.15
C ARG A 139 16.58 -4.35 -15.95
N ILE A 140 17.31 -4.12 -17.04
CA ILE A 140 18.66 -3.51 -17.03
C ILE A 140 18.56 -2.15 -17.70
N GLY A 141 18.96 -1.08 -17.01
CA GLY A 141 18.87 0.28 -17.56
C GLY A 141 17.45 0.69 -18.00
N GLY A 142 16.42 0.12 -17.38
CA GLY A 142 15.01 0.32 -17.75
C GLY A 142 14.48 -0.61 -18.85
N THR A 143 15.35 -1.33 -19.57
CA THR A 143 14.96 -2.27 -20.62
C THR A 143 14.61 -3.65 -20.04
N PRO A 144 13.46 -4.26 -20.39
CA PRO A 144 13.14 -5.63 -19.98
C PRO A 144 14.19 -6.63 -20.46
N VAL A 145 14.60 -7.55 -19.59
CA VAL A 145 15.59 -8.58 -19.92
C VAL A 145 15.01 -9.78 -20.69
N GLY A 146 13.68 -9.88 -20.75
CA GLY A 146 12.96 -10.95 -21.45
C GLY A 146 12.85 -12.23 -20.63
N ALA A 147 12.75 -13.37 -21.32
CA ALA A 147 12.50 -14.68 -20.71
C ALA A 147 13.72 -15.17 -19.91
N MET A 148 13.73 -14.91 -18.60
CA MET A 148 14.67 -15.49 -17.64
C MET A 148 14.14 -16.83 -17.10
N TYR A 149 12.85 -16.91 -16.80
CA TYR A 149 12.17 -18.15 -16.39
C TYR A 149 11.47 -18.80 -17.59
N PRO A 150 11.51 -20.15 -17.73
CA PRO A 150 12.12 -21.11 -16.81
C PRO A 150 13.61 -21.39 -17.09
N ASP A 151 14.08 -21.18 -18.33
CA ASP A 151 15.33 -21.77 -18.80
C ASP A 151 16.59 -21.27 -18.09
N ARG A 152 16.53 -20.06 -17.53
CA ARG A 152 17.66 -19.34 -16.91
C ARG A 152 17.36 -18.97 -15.46
N TRP A 153 16.41 -19.68 -14.87
CA TRP A 153 16.05 -19.57 -13.47
C TRP A 153 16.08 -20.96 -12.81
N ASN A 154 16.90 -21.07 -11.78
CA ASN A 154 16.93 -22.21 -10.88
C ASN A 154 16.95 -21.62 -9.46
N ASN A 155 18.09 -21.65 -8.76
CA ASN A 155 18.41 -20.63 -7.76
C ASN A 155 19.28 -19.54 -8.37
N ARG A 156 19.14 -18.31 -7.88
CA ARG A 156 20.04 -17.21 -8.23
C ARG A 156 20.62 -16.53 -7.01
N HIS A 157 21.87 -16.08 -7.12
CA HIS A 157 22.36 -15.05 -6.22
C HIS A 157 21.55 -13.77 -6.42
N VAL A 158 21.29 -13.06 -5.34
CA VAL A 158 20.62 -11.76 -5.34
C VAL A 158 21.33 -10.79 -4.38
N SER A 159 21.16 -9.51 -4.64
CA SER A 159 21.33 -8.47 -3.63
C SER A 159 20.05 -7.67 -3.55
N TRP A 160 19.70 -7.22 -2.35
CA TRP A 160 18.48 -6.46 -2.15
C TRP A 160 18.62 -5.48 -0.99
N SER A 161 17.73 -4.51 -0.97
CA SER A 161 17.62 -3.51 0.10
C SER A 161 16.19 -3.03 0.19
N PHE A 162 15.75 -2.65 1.39
CA PHE A 162 14.47 -1.96 1.55
C PHE A 162 14.50 -0.61 0.85
N VAL A 163 13.39 -0.29 0.18
CA VAL A 163 13.14 0.99 -0.47
C VAL A 163 11.74 1.48 -0.09
N THR A 164 11.47 2.76 -0.28
CA THR A 164 10.11 3.29 -0.18
C THR A 164 9.24 2.71 -1.28
N ALA A 165 7.93 2.70 -1.07
CA ALA A 165 6.96 2.33 -2.10
C ALA A 165 7.19 3.17 -3.37
N PRO A 166 7.38 2.52 -4.54
CA PRO A 166 7.52 3.23 -5.80
C PRO A 166 6.19 3.89 -6.16
N ASP A 167 6.24 5.14 -6.62
CA ASP A 167 5.08 5.89 -7.13
C ASP A 167 3.90 5.95 -6.15
N TYR A 168 4.18 5.93 -4.84
CA TYR A 168 3.16 6.02 -3.80
C TYR A 168 2.29 7.27 -3.97
N SER A 169 0.99 7.08 -4.04
CA SER A 169 -0.01 8.14 -4.18
C SER A 169 -1.34 7.68 -3.59
N GLY A 170 -2.23 8.59 -3.25
CA GLY A 170 -3.47 8.24 -2.55
C GLY A 170 -3.26 8.09 -1.04
N ASP A 171 -4.00 7.16 -0.43
CA ASP A 171 -4.09 7.00 1.01
C ASP A 171 -4.21 5.52 1.37
N ILE A 172 -3.94 5.17 2.64
CA ILE A 172 -3.94 3.78 3.10
C ILE A 172 -5.25 3.07 2.82
N ARG A 173 -5.22 1.75 2.78
CA ARG A 173 -6.43 0.92 2.71
C ARG A 173 -6.63 0.20 4.05
N ILE A 174 -7.88 0.15 4.48
CA ILE A 174 -8.31 -0.57 5.68
C ILE A 174 -9.45 -1.51 5.28
N GLY A 175 -9.41 -2.73 5.79
CA GLY A 175 -10.51 -3.67 5.65
C GLY A 175 -10.53 -4.72 6.74
N PHE A 176 -11.69 -5.32 6.94
CA PHE A 176 -11.89 -6.40 7.90
C PHE A 176 -11.60 -7.76 7.27
N LEU A 177 -10.91 -8.62 8.01
CA LEU A 177 -10.60 -9.98 7.57
C LEU A 177 -11.80 -10.92 7.72
N ARG A 178 -11.78 -12.07 7.03
CA ARG A 178 -12.78 -13.14 7.23
C ARG A 178 -12.90 -13.50 8.71
N GLY A 179 -14.13 -13.62 9.19
CA GLY A 179 -14.46 -13.93 10.58
C GLY A 179 -14.39 -12.73 11.52
N ALA A 180 -13.90 -11.57 11.06
CA ALA A 180 -13.88 -10.36 11.88
C ALA A 180 -15.29 -9.97 12.30
N GLN A 181 -15.43 -9.65 13.58
CA GLN A 181 -16.71 -9.32 14.22
C GLN A 181 -16.46 -8.39 15.41
N ARG A 182 -17.53 -7.93 16.05
CA ARG A 182 -17.45 -6.95 17.16
C ARG A 182 -16.46 -7.32 18.27
N TYR A 183 -16.41 -8.59 18.66
CA TYR A 183 -15.55 -9.07 19.75
C TYR A 183 -14.19 -9.62 19.28
N TRP A 184 -13.96 -9.63 17.96
CA TRP A 184 -12.69 -9.96 17.34
C TRP A 184 -12.54 -9.15 16.05
N PRO A 185 -12.28 -7.83 16.16
CA PRO A 185 -12.20 -6.96 14.99
C PRO A 185 -10.79 -7.04 14.40
N ALA A 186 -10.53 -8.13 13.67
CA ALA A 186 -9.29 -8.27 12.91
C ALA A 186 -9.37 -7.42 11.64
N ILE A 187 -8.51 -6.41 11.54
CA ILE A 187 -8.36 -5.58 10.36
C ILE A 187 -7.07 -5.93 9.62
N ALA A 188 -6.98 -5.51 8.36
CA ALA A 188 -5.73 -5.38 7.64
C ALA A 188 -5.51 -3.94 7.17
N VAL A 189 -4.26 -3.47 7.24
CA VAL A 189 -3.83 -2.13 6.80
C VAL A 189 -2.76 -2.26 5.72
N SER A 190 -3.00 -1.64 4.57
CA SER A 190 -2.13 -1.73 3.39
C SER A 190 -1.99 -0.38 2.67
N HIS A 191 -1.27 -0.35 1.55
CA HIS A 191 -1.03 0.87 0.79
C HIS A 191 -0.31 1.95 1.60
N LEU A 192 0.86 1.60 2.14
CA LEU A 192 1.71 2.48 2.95
C LEU A 192 3.00 2.86 2.20
N PRO A 193 3.56 4.05 2.47
CA PRO A 193 4.83 4.46 1.88
C PRO A 193 6.03 3.60 2.33
N ASN A 194 5.97 3.01 3.52
CA ASN A 194 7.07 2.27 4.13
C ASN A 194 6.58 1.12 5.03
N GLY A 195 5.60 0.33 4.58
CA GLY A 195 5.02 -0.77 5.36
C GLY A 195 4.39 -0.35 6.69
N VAL A 196 3.92 -1.33 7.47
CA VAL A 196 3.29 -1.10 8.78
C VAL A 196 4.07 -1.85 9.86
N HIS A 197 4.33 -1.16 10.97
CA HIS A 197 5.09 -1.72 12.10
C HIS A 197 4.28 -1.77 13.39
N GLY A 198 3.28 -0.90 13.50
CA GLY A 198 2.35 -0.93 14.61
C GLY A 198 1.10 -0.12 14.38
N ILE A 199 0.04 -0.49 15.09
CA ILE A 199 -1.23 0.22 15.10
C ILE A 199 -1.56 0.52 16.55
N GLN A 200 -2.07 1.71 16.81
CA GLN A 200 -2.80 2.00 18.04
C GLN A 200 -4.26 2.23 17.72
N TYR A 201 -5.14 1.75 18.59
CA TYR A 201 -6.57 2.03 18.54
C TYR A 201 -6.99 2.87 19.75
N LEU A 202 -7.96 3.74 19.55
CA LEU A 202 -8.57 4.51 20.63
C LEU A 202 -9.64 3.65 21.29
N ALA A 203 -9.57 3.47 22.61
CA ALA A 203 -10.58 2.77 23.40
C ALA A 203 -10.90 3.57 24.65
N ASN A 204 -12.16 3.98 24.80
CA ASN A 204 -12.66 4.78 25.91
C ASN A 204 -11.78 6.01 26.20
N GLY A 205 -11.35 6.71 25.14
CA GLY A 205 -10.49 7.91 25.23
C GLY A 205 -9.00 7.64 25.44
N THR A 206 -8.55 6.39 25.51
CA THR A 206 -7.13 6.02 25.69
C THR A 206 -6.59 5.32 24.45
N TRP A 207 -5.38 5.68 24.02
CA TRP A 207 -4.68 4.98 22.95
C TRP A 207 -4.04 3.69 23.47
N THR A 208 -4.33 2.58 22.81
CA THR A 208 -3.82 1.24 23.17
C THR A 208 -3.15 0.62 21.96
N ASP A 209 -2.00 -0.04 22.15
CA ASP A 209 -1.36 -0.81 21.08
C ASP A 209 -2.25 -1.98 20.65
N ALA A 210 -2.46 -2.10 19.34
CA ALA A 210 -3.15 -3.22 18.74
C ALA A 210 -2.23 -4.44 18.73
N THR A 211 -2.82 -5.62 18.90
CA THR A 211 -2.09 -6.87 18.82
C THR A 211 -2.04 -7.32 17.37
N MET A 212 -0.84 -7.54 16.83
CA MET A 212 -0.71 -8.18 15.51
C MET A 212 -1.37 -9.56 15.54
N ASN A 213 -2.07 -9.93 14.47
CA ASN A 213 -2.74 -11.21 14.38
C ASN A 213 -1.69 -12.30 14.11
N SER A 214 -1.19 -12.94 15.18
CA SER A 214 0.04 -13.74 15.15
C SER A 214 1.23 -12.87 14.72
N ASP A 215 1.86 -13.22 13.61
CA ASP A 215 2.94 -12.50 12.94
C ASP A 215 2.52 -12.07 11.52
N MET A 216 1.22 -11.98 11.27
CA MET A 216 0.69 -11.42 10.01
C MET A 216 0.82 -9.90 10.04
N GLY A 217 1.94 -9.41 9.52
CA GLY A 217 2.40 -8.03 9.69
C GLY A 217 1.46 -6.91 9.30
N GLN A 218 0.48 -7.15 8.42
CA GLN A 218 -0.53 -6.17 8.03
C GLN A 218 -1.86 -6.36 8.74
N SER A 219 -2.02 -7.44 9.52
CA SER A 219 -3.24 -7.76 10.26
C SER A 219 -3.11 -7.47 11.74
N TYR A 220 -4.08 -6.72 12.28
CA TYR A 220 -4.12 -6.34 13.69
C TYR A 220 -5.52 -6.55 14.28
N VAL A 221 -5.56 -7.01 15.52
CA VAL A 221 -6.77 -7.07 16.35
C VAL A 221 -6.85 -5.78 17.17
N ILE A 222 -7.92 -5.03 16.97
CA ILE A 222 -8.15 -3.73 17.62
C ILE A 222 -9.27 -3.81 18.68
N GLY A 223 -9.51 -2.70 19.38
CA GLY A 223 -10.67 -2.53 20.25
C GLY A 223 -11.57 -1.39 19.76
N ALA A 224 -12.85 -1.44 20.10
CA ALA A 224 -13.82 -0.40 19.75
C ALA A 224 -13.57 0.89 20.53
N THR A 225 -13.93 2.02 19.90
CA THR A 225 -13.80 3.37 20.45
C THR A 225 -14.59 3.54 21.74
N ALA A 226 -15.81 3.00 21.75
CA ALA A 226 -16.63 2.85 22.95
C ALA A 226 -16.80 1.37 23.28
N SER A 227 -16.79 1.02 24.56
CA SER A 227 -16.97 -0.36 25.03
C SER A 227 -18.20 -1.02 24.41
N GLY A 228 -18.01 -2.21 23.80
CA GLY A 228 -19.07 -2.96 23.14
C GLY A 228 -19.61 -2.35 21.84
N GLY A 229 -19.00 -1.27 21.35
CA GLY A 229 -19.36 -0.60 20.10
C GLY A 229 -18.81 -1.30 18.85
N SER A 230 -19.12 -0.73 17.70
CA SER A 230 -18.67 -1.19 16.37
C SER A 230 -17.90 -0.12 15.60
N ASP A 231 -17.56 0.98 16.25
CA ASP A 231 -16.80 2.09 15.67
C ASP A 231 -15.37 2.05 16.19
N PHE A 232 -14.42 2.26 15.29
CA PHE A 232 -13.00 2.15 15.55
C PHE A 232 -12.30 3.42 15.12
N THR A 233 -11.27 3.80 15.87
CA THR A 233 -10.36 4.87 15.49
C THR A 233 -8.95 4.38 15.71
N VAL A 234 -8.11 4.47 14.68
CA VAL A 234 -6.73 3.99 14.74
C VAL A 234 -5.73 5.08 14.32
N ARG A 235 -4.48 4.91 14.72
CA ARG A 235 -3.32 5.62 14.17
C ARG A 235 -2.21 4.60 13.89
N ILE A 236 -1.40 4.88 12.87
CA ILE A 236 -0.48 3.88 12.29
C ILE A 236 0.97 4.35 12.42
N ARG A 237 1.87 3.43 12.80
CA ARG A 237 3.33 3.58 12.69
C ARG A 237 3.83 2.83 11.47
N ASP A 238 4.66 3.48 10.67
CA ASP A 238 5.36 2.85 9.55
C ASP A 238 6.58 2.04 10.03
N ALA A 239 7.30 1.38 9.11
CA ALA A 239 8.49 0.59 9.44
C ALA A 239 9.70 1.40 9.93
N ALA A 240 9.61 2.72 10.02
CA ALA A 240 10.59 3.57 10.70
C ALA A 240 10.11 3.99 12.11
N ASP A 241 9.06 3.34 12.63
CA ASP A 241 8.36 3.71 13.87
C ASP A 241 7.77 5.14 13.85
N ALA A 242 7.66 5.76 12.67
CA ALA A 242 7.13 7.10 12.52
C ALA A 242 5.61 7.07 12.41
N TRP A 243 4.93 8.02 13.09
CA TRP A 243 3.49 8.16 12.95
C TRP A 243 3.13 8.65 11.55
N LEU A 244 2.31 7.86 10.86
CA LEU A 244 1.80 8.22 9.55
C LEU A 244 1.01 9.52 9.62
N GLY A 245 1.31 10.46 8.72
CA GLY A 245 0.65 11.77 8.67
C GLY A 245 0.77 12.57 9.98
N GLY A 246 1.86 12.40 10.74
CA GLY A 246 2.07 13.11 12.02
C GLY A 246 1.17 12.61 13.16
N GLY A 247 0.60 11.42 13.04
CA GLY A 247 -0.36 10.88 14.00
C GLY A 247 -1.81 11.04 13.55
N ARG A 248 -2.03 11.25 12.24
CA ARG A 248 -3.34 11.24 11.60
C ARG A 248 -4.13 10.01 12.04
N THR A 249 -5.37 10.23 12.41
CA THR A 249 -6.28 9.17 12.84
C THR A 249 -7.18 8.73 11.70
N TYR A 250 -7.64 7.48 11.76
CA TYR A 250 -8.52 6.86 10.78
C TYR A 250 -9.71 6.27 11.52
N SER A 251 -10.91 6.81 11.29
CA SER A 251 -12.15 6.38 11.94
C SER A 251 -13.07 5.66 10.97
N PHE A 252 -13.54 4.48 11.34
CA PHE A 252 -14.36 3.59 10.50
C PHE A 252 -15.22 2.68 11.36
N SER A 253 -16.18 1.98 10.75
CA SER A 253 -17.14 1.13 11.45
C SER A 253 -17.15 -0.30 10.90
N LEU A 254 -17.47 -1.28 11.76
CA LEU A 254 -17.74 -2.65 11.34
C LEU A 254 -18.97 -2.64 10.42
N PRO A 255 -18.87 -3.18 9.18
CA PRO A 255 -20.04 -3.30 8.31
C PRO A 255 -21.14 -4.15 8.94
N SER A 256 -22.40 -3.78 8.73
CA SER A 256 -23.56 -4.53 9.28
C SER A 256 -23.59 -5.99 8.83
N GLY A 257 -23.09 -6.28 7.63
CA GLY A 257 -22.92 -7.64 7.09
C GLY A 257 -21.92 -8.52 7.85
N CYS A 258 -21.10 -7.95 8.75
CA CYS A 258 -20.12 -8.67 9.56
C CYS A 258 -20.60 -8.94 10.99
N ALA A 259 -21.89 -8.75 11.30
CA ALA A 259 -22.42 -8.96 12.66
C ALA A 259 -22.18 -10.38 13.21
N GLY A 260 -22.20 -11.40 12.34
CA GLY A 260 -21.87 -12.80 12.65
C GLY A 260 -20.48 -13.23 12.19
N GLY A 261 -19.58 -12.28 11.89
CA GLY A 261 -18.31 -12.51 11.21
C GLY A 261 -18.35 -12.14 9.74
N CYS A 262 -17.36 -11.39 9.25
CA CYS A 262 -17.23 -11.09 7.82
C CYS A 262 -17.04 -12.38 7.00
N SER A 263 -17.80 -12.53 5.91
CA SER A 263 -17.76 -13.74 5.07
C SER A 263 -16.64 -13.73 4.01
N GLN A 264 -16.23 -12.53 3.57
CA GLN A 264 -15.16 -12.34 2.58
C GLN A 264 -13.78 -12.37 3.25
N ASP A 265 -12.74 -12.78 2.51
CA ASP A 265 -11.35 -12.73 3.00
C ASP A 265 -10.93 -11.30 3.36
N TYR A 266 -11.46 -10.32 2.63
CA TYR A 266 -11.22 -8.92 2.88
C TYR A 266 -12.48 -8.13 2.57
N THR A 267 -12.97 -7.40 3.56
CA THR A 267 -14.10 -6.47 3.45
C THR A 267 -13.55 -5.05 3.60
N ALA A 268 -13.27 -4.39 2.47
CA ALA A 268 -12.80 -3.00 2.46
C ALA A 268 -13.80 -2.08 3.16
N VAL A 269 -13.29 -1.09 3.91
CA VAL A 269 -14.12 -0.09 4.59
C VAL A 269 -13.67 1.33 4.28
N PRO A 270 -14.61 2.28 4.09
CA PRO A 270 -14.26 3.68 4.07
C PRO A 270 -13.89 4.15 5.48
N TYR A 271 -13.10 5.21 5.55
CA TYR A 271 -12.76 5.89 6.80
C TYR A 271 -12.83 7.40 6.63
N THR A 272 -12.96 8.10 7.75
CA THR A 272 -12.68 9.53 7.87
C THR A 272 -11.37 9.74 8.60
N THR A 273 -10.75 10.90 8.43
CA THR A 273 -9.50 11.22 9.12
C THR A 273 -9.55 12.55 9.82
N ASP A 274 -8.88 12.63 10.97
CA ASP A 274 -8.62 13.88 11.68
C ASP A 274 -7.10 14.02 11.90
N THR A 275 -6.64 15.27 11.87
CA THR A 275 -5.26 15.64 12.21
C THR A 275 -5.31 16.49 13.47
N SER A 276 -5.29 15.85 14.63
CA SER A 276 -4.98 16.53 15.89
C SER A 276 -3.46 16.84 15.95
N GLY A 277 -3.00 17.71 15.04
CA GLY A 277 -1.61 18.16 14.98
C GLY A 277 -1.12 18.52 13.57
N GLY A 278 -1.35 19.78 13.15
CA GLY A 278 -0.59 20.44 12.08
C GLY A 278 -0.87 19.99 10.65
N THR A 279 -1.60 20.82 9.90
CA THR A 279 -1.89 20.68 8.47
C THR A 279 -0.62 20.48 7.61
N PRO A 280 -0.43 19.34 6.92
CA PRO A 280 0.41 19.25 5.74
C PRO A 280 -0.41 19.61 4.48
N PRO A 281 0.24 20.03 3.38
CA PRO A 281 -0.44 20.44 2.16
C PRO A 281 -1.18 19.27 1.47
N PRO A 282 -2.29 19.50 0.75
CA PRO A 282 -3.05 18.45 0.07
C PRO A 282 -2.23 17.84 -1.09
N THR A 283 -2.18 16.50 -1.17
CA THR A 283 -1.45 15.74 -2.20
C THR A 283 -2.42 15.21 -3.29
N PRO A 284 -2.00 15.04 -4.57
CA PRO A 284 -2.87 14.70 -5.71
C PRO A 284 -3.56 13.33 -5.73
N ALA A 285 -4.83 13.31 -6.16
CA ALA A 285 -5.62 12.15 -6.54
C ALA A 285 -5.00 11.40 -7.77
N PRO A 286 -5.31 10.10 -7.98
CA PRO A 286 -4.60 9.23 -8.94
C PRO A 286 -4.72 9.67 -10.40
N SER A 287 -3.68 9.37 -11.19
CA SER A 287 -3.63 9.62 -12.63
C SER A 287 -4.44 8.56 -13.40
N PRO A 288 -5.42 8.94 -14.24
CA PRO A 288 -5.85 8.10 -15.35
C PRO A 288 -4.75 8.11 -16.42
N SER A 289 -4.27 6.94 -16.84
CA SER A 289 -3.50 6.80 -18.07
C SER A 289 -4.46 6.85 -19.27
N GLY A 290 -4.60 8.03 -19.86
CA GLY A 290 -5.33 8.27 -21.11
C GLY A 290 -4.82 9.56 -21.75
N ASP A 291 -4.95 9.65 -23.07
CA ASP A 291 -4.42 10.77 -23.88
C ASP A 291 -4.96 12.16 -23.46
N THR A 292 -6.00 12.20 -22.61
CA THR A 292 -6.52 13.39 -21.91
C THR A 292 -6.81 13.05 -20.44
N ALA A 293 -5.75 12.95 -19.63
CA ALA A 293 -5.87 12.81 -18.19
C ALA A 293 -5.99 14.19 -17.52
N CYS A 294 -7.04 14.44 -16.73
CA CYS A 294 -7.20 15.66 -15.93
C CYS A 294 -7.40 15.31 -14.46
N THR A 295 -6.81 16.10 -13.57
CA THR A 295 -7.08 16.04 -12.12
C THR A 295 -7.57 17.38 -11.61
N ALA A 296 -8.47 17.36 -10.61
CA ALA A 296 -8.94 18.53 -9.91
C ALA A 296 -8.78 18.33 -8.40
N GLN A 297 -8.27 19.34 -7.70
CA GLN A 297 -7.98 19.29 -6.27
C GLN A 297 -8.50 20.53 -5.57
N TRP A 298 -9.31 20.38 -4.53
CA TRP A 298 -9.74 21.52 -3.73
C TRP A 298 -8.80 21.75 -2.54
N LYS A 299 -8.76 23.00 -2.07
CA LYS A 299 -8.03 23.44 -0.89
C LYS A 299 -8.89 24.47 -0.16
N LEU A 300 -9.06 24.30 1.15
CA LEU A 300 -9.65 25.33 2.00
C LEU A 300 -8.71 26.55 2.06
N THR A 301 -9.23 27.73 1.76
CA THR A 301 -8.49 28.99 1.81
C THR A 301 -8.94 29.93 2.93
N GLY A 302 -10.13 29.71 3.49
CA GLY A 302 -10.61 30.38 4.70
C GLY A 302 -11.98 29.87 5.13
N SER A 303 -12.37 30.08 6.39
CA SER A 303 -13.69 29.73 6.91
C SER A 303 -14.20 30.77 7.91
N TRP A 304 -15.52 30.87 8.02
CA TRP A 304 -16.23 31.73 8.95
C TRP A 304 -17.52 31.03 9.42
N GLN A 305 -18.20 31.62 10.40
CA GLN A 305 -19.46 31.06 10.87
C GLN A 305 -20.50 31.01 9.74
N GLY A 306 -20.90 29.80 9.37
CA GLY A 306 -21.90 29.56 8.33
C GLY A 306 -21.39 29.61 6.89
N GLY A 307 -20.07 29.68 6.67
CA GLY A 307 -19.51 29.54 5.32
C GLY A 307 -18.00 29.37 5.27
N TYR A 308 -17.51 29.00 4.09
CA TYR A 308 -16.09 28.76 3.86
C TYR A 308 -15.70 29.02 2.41
N GLN A 309 -14.41 29.19 2.17
CA GLN A 309 -13.82 29.50 0.88
C GLN A 309 -12.86 28.39 0.45
N THR A 310 -12.97 27.95 -0.80
CA THR A 310 -12.10 26.94 -1.38
C THR A 310 -11.53 27.39 -2.72
N ASP A 311 -10.30 26.96 -2.97
CA ASP A 311 -9.66 27.02 -4.29
C ASP A 311 -9.59 25.61 -4.87
N VAL A 312 -9.90 25.47 -6.16
CA VAL A 312 -9.79 24.22 -6.91
C VAL A 312 -8.74 24.37 -8.00
N THR A 313 -7.68 23.56 -7.91
CA THR A 313 -6.61 23.49 -8.91
C THR A 313 -6.88 22.37 -9.88
N VAL A 314 -6.97 22.71 -11.16
CA VAL A 314 -7.14 21.78 -12.28
C VAL A 314 -5.79 21.59 -12.96
N THR A 315 -5.38 20.35 -13.20
CA THR A 315 -4.09 20.02 -13.82
C THR A 315 -4.28 19.09 -15.01
N ASN A 316 -3.66 19.42 -16.13
CA ASN A 316 -3.55 18.51 -17.27
C ASN A 316 -2.44 17.48 -17.00
N ARG A 317 -2.81 16.22 -16.79
CA ARG A 317 -1.91 15.07 -16.60
C ARG A 317 -1.75 14.24 -17.87
N GLY A 318 -2.44 14.60 -18.95
CA GLY A 318 -2.33 13.96 -20.25
C GLY A 318 -1.02 14.32 -20.96
N SER A 319 -0.76 13.62 -22.05
CA SER A 319 0.43 13.82 -22.90
C SER A 319 0.26 14.93 -23.95
N ARG A 320 -0.95 15.49 -24.08
CA ARG A 320 -1.31 16.51 -25.09
C ARG A 320 -1.89 17.77 -24.42
N PRO A 321 -1.71 18.96 -25.01
CA PRO A 321 -2.37 20.17 -24.53
C PRO A 321 -3.89 20.04 -24.65
N VAL A 322 -4.61 20.56 -23.66
CA VAL A 322 -6.07 20.66 -23.65
C VAL A 322 -6.49 22.11 -23.88
N THR A 323 -7.70 22.31 -24.37
CA THR A 323 -8.28 23.63 -24.65
C THR A 323 -9.42 24.00 -23.70
N SER A 324 -9.95 22.99 -23.02
CA SER A 324 -11.08 23.11 -22.10
C SER A 324 -10.98 22.10 -20.96
N TRP A 325 -11.60 22.43 -19.83
CA TRP A 325 -11.75 21.51 -18.70
C TRP A 325 -13.11 21.70 -18.03
N SER A 326 -13.60 20.63 -17.41
CA SER A 326 -14.75 20.68 -16.51
C SER A 326 -14.51 19.84 -15.26
N VAL A 327 -15.04 20.33 -14.14
CA VAL A 327 -14.97 19.69 -12.82
C VAL A 327 -16.39 19.40 -12.36
N HIS A 328 -16.68 18.13 -12.11
CA HIS A 328 -17.91 17.68 -11.49
C HIS A 328 -17.69 17.33 -10.02
N HIS A 329 -18.59 17.76 -9.15
CA HIS A 329 -18.57 17.46 -7.72
C HIS A 329 -19.99 17.30 -7.16
N THR A 330 -20.10 16.47 -6.13
CA THR A 330 -21.34 16.28 -5.39
C THR A 330 -21.23 17.00 -4.07
N MET A 331 -22.08 18.02 -3.86
CA MET A 331 -22.07 18.83 -2.65
C MET A 331 -22.47 17.99 -1.42
N PRO A 332 -21.74 18.07 -0.30
CA PRO A 332 -22.18 17.47 0.96
C PRO A 332 -23.54 18.02 1.40
N GLY A 333 -24.34 17.18 2.07
CA GLY A 333 -25.65 17.60 2.59
C GLY A 333 -25.52 18.81 3.53
N GLY A 334 -26.29 19.87 3.26
CA GLY A 334 -26.26 21.12 4.04
C GLY A 334 -25.28 22.18 3.55
N VAL A 335 -24.51 21.92 2.48
CA VAL A 335 -23.60 22.90 1.86
C VAL A 335 -24.17 23.41 0.53
N THR A 336 -24.09 24.72 0.28
CA THR A 336 -24.48 25.33 -1.00
C THR A 336 -23.42 26.30 -1.52
N VAL A 337 -23.27 26.44 -2.84
CA VAL A 337 -22.35 27.43 -3.44
C VAL A 337 -22.93 28.83 -3.30
N ALA A 338 -22.20 29.73 -2.65
CA ALA A 338 -22.56 31.13 -2.45
C ALA A 338 -22.03 32.05 -3.56
N ASN A 339 -20.74 31.91 -3.90
CA ASN A 339 -20.10 32.66 -4.99
C ASN A 339 -18.99 31.82 -5.64
N ARG A 340 -18.55 32.21 -6.84
CA ARG A 340 -17.45 31.58 -7.57
C ARG A 340 -16.73 32.57 -8.49
N TRP A 341 -15.46 32.30 -8.78
CA TRP A 341 -14.65 33.08 -9.72
C TRP A 341 -13.75 32.18 -10.55
N ASN A 342 -13.29 32.70 -11.71
CA ASN A 342 -12.46 32.00 -12.70
C ASN A 342 -13.09 30.69 -13.24
N ALA A 343 -14.42 30.59 -13.19
CA ALA A 343 -15.19 29.40 -13.53
C ALA A 343 -16.62 29.78 -13.98
N VAL A 344 -17.20 29.00 -14.88
CA VAL A 344 -18.61 29.13 -15.33
C VAL A 344 -19.40 27.87 -14.97
N VAL A 345 -20.69 27.98 -14.68
CA VAL A 345 -21.56 26.83 -14.37
C VAL A 345 -22.58 26.63 -15.47
N ASP A 346 -22.98 25.38 -15.68
CA ASP A 346 -24.13 25.07 -16.51
C ASP A 346 -25.42 25.61 -15.86
N PRO A 347 -26.16 26.53 -16.51
CA PRO A 347 -27.42 27.06 -15.98
C PRO A 347 -28.49 25.99 -15.74
N SER A 348 -28.39 24.84 -16.41
CA SER A 348 -29.33 23.71 -16.25
C SER A 348 -28.99 22.80 -15.06
N ARG A 349 -27.79 22.93 -14.48
CA ARG A 349 -27.31 22.16 -13.32
C ARG A 349 -26.48 23.03 -12.37
N PRO A 350 -27.09 24.06 -11.74
CA PRO A 350 -26.34 24.99 -10.91
C PRO A 350 -25.75 24.23 -9.71
N ALA A 351 -24.43 24.33 -9.56
CA ALA A 351 -23.59 23.86 -8.45
C ALA A 351 -22.96 22.45 -8.51
N THR A 352 -23.22 21.59 -9.50
CA THR A 352 -22.54 20.26 -9.57
C THR A 352 -21.46 20.17 -10.65
N THR A 353 -21.57 20.95 -11.72
CA THR A 353 -20.57 20.97 -12.81
C THR A 353 -20.08 22.39 -13.07
N VAL A 354 -18.76 22.54 -13.09
CA VAL A 354 -18.07 23.81 -13.34
C VAL A 354 -17.17 23.65 -14.56
N HIS A 355 -17.13 24.64 -15.44
CA HIS A 355 -16.28 24.71 -16.61
C HIS A 355 -15.29 25.87 -16.52
N ASN A 356 -14.24 25.79 -17.32
CA ASN A 356 -13.26 26.86 -17.46
C ASN A 356 -13.89 28.20 -17.87
N ALA A 357 -13.34 29.31 -17.36
CA ALA A 357 -13.55 30.62 -17.94
C ALA A 357 -12.85 30.71 -19.31
N SER A 358 -13.22 31.72 -20.11
CA SER A 358 -12.72 31.88 -21.49
C SER A 358 -11.20 31.98 -21.60
N TYR A 359 -10.51 32.41 -20.55
CA TYR A 359 -9.07 32.67 -20.56
C TYR A 359 -8.24 31.58 -19.86
N ASN A 360 -8.86 30.59 -19.20
CA ASN A 360 -8.14 29.61 -18.38
C ASN A 360 -8.42 28.15 -18.75
N GLY A 361 -8.97 27.89 -19.93
CA GLY A 361 -9.23 26.54 -20.44
C GLY A 361 -8.01 25.82 -21.01
N SER A 362 -7.07 26.57 -21.61
CA SER A 362 -5.91 25.96 -22.27
C SER A 362 -4.80 25.61 -21.28
N LEU A 363 -4.44 24.33 -21.22
CA LEU A 363 -3.38 23.81 -20.34
C LEU A 363 -2.46 22.88 -21.12
N ALA A 364 -1.16 23.21 -21.17
CA ALA A 364 -0.14 22.28 -21.65
C ALA A 364 -0.02 21.05 -20.73
N PRO A 365 0.59 19.93 -21.19
CA PRO A 365 0.91 18.80 -20.31
C PRO A 365 1.66 19.26 -19.05
N GLY A 366 1.16 18.87 -17.89
CA GLY A 366 1.70 19.26 -16.58
C GLY A 366 1.30 20.66 -16.09
N ALA A 367 0.64 21.48 -16.91
CA ALA A 367 0.19 22.81 -16.50
C ALA A 367 -1.09 22.76 -15.67
N SER A 368 -1.26 23.78 -14.82
CA SER A 368 -2.42 23.91 -13.93
C SER A 368 -3.06 25.30 -14.00
N THR A 369 -4.32 25.37 -13.61
CA THR A 369 -5.07 26.62 -13.36
C THR A 369 -5.89 26.48 -12.09
N THR A 370 -6.28 27.60 -11.49
CA THR A 370 -7.07 27.63 -10.26
C THR A 370 -8.33 28.46 -10.43
N TRP A 371 -9.44 27.91 -9.96
CA TRP A 371 -10.70 28.62 -9.77
C TRP A 371 -11.12 28.51 -8.31
N GLY A 372 -12.04 29.35 -7.85
CA GLY A 372 -12.44 29.32 -6.45
C GLY A 372 -13.92 29.59 -6.23
N MET A 373 -14.38 29.27 -5.03
CA MET A 373 -15.76 29.45 -4.61
C MET A 373 -15.88 29.72 -3.12
N THR A 374 -16.94 30.43 -2.75
CA THR A 374 -17.44 30.48 -1.38
C THR A 374 -18.67 29.61 -1.24
N LEU A 375 -18.79 28.97 -0.08
CA LEU A 375 -19.79 27.95 0.24
C LEU A 375 -20.51 28.39 1.51
N ASN A 376 -21.83 28.22 1.57
CA ASN A 376 -22.61 28.33 2.81
C ASN A 376 -22.69 26.95 3.47
N GLY A 377 -22.67 26.92 4.80
CA GLY A 377 -22.70 25.69 5.61
C GLY A 377 -21.43 25.54 6.45
N ASP A 378 -21.42 24.51 7.31
CA ASP A 378 -20.21 24.12 8.02
C ASP A 378 -19.15 23.65 7.01
N ASP A 379 -17.87 23.86 7.32
CA ASP A 379 -16.77 23.33 6.52
C ASP A 379 -16.86 21.81 6.45
N ARG A 380 -16.87 21.28 5.23
CA ARG A 380 -16.98 19.86 4.91
C ARG A 380 -16.07 19.54 3.73
N ASP A 381 -15.48 18.36 3.79
CA ASP A 381 -14.76 17.79 2.64
C ASP A 381 -15.70 17.70 1.43
N LEU A 382 -15.28 18.29 0.31
CA LEU A 382 -16.02 18.29 -0.95
C LEU A 382 -15.91 16.94 -1.69
N GLY A 383 -15.17 15.99 -1.14
CA GLY A 383 -14.96 14.66 -1.69
C GLY A 383 -14.13 14.68 -2.98
N THR A 384 -14.19 13.57 -3.71
CA THR A 384 -13.47 13.43 -4.98
C THR A 384 -14.08 14.32 -6.06
N LEU A 385 -13.27 15.24 -6.59
CA LEU A 385 -13.60 16.03 -7.77
C LEU A 385 -13.32 15.22 -9.03
N LEU A 386 -14.32 15.07 -9.90
CA LEU A 386 -14.15 14.42 -11.19
C LEU A 386 -13.77 15.46 -12.24
N CYS A 387 -12.56 15.37 -12.81
CA CYS A 387 -12.14 16.25 -13.90
C CYS A 387 -12.24 15.57 -15.26
N THR A 388 -12.70 16.32 -16.26
CA THR A 388 -12.57 15.99 -17.68
C THR A 388 -11.91 17.14 -18.43
N ALA A 389 -11.10 16.84 -19.44
CA ALA A 389 -10.45 17.85 -20.27
C ALA A 389 -10.39 17.42 -21.74
N SER A 390 -10.47 18.40 -22.64
CA SER A 390 -10.53 18.22 -24.10
C SER A 390 -9.83 19.31 -24.89
#